data_AF-A0A3D9EM34-F1
#
_entry.id   AF-A0A3D9EM34-F1
#
_cell.length_a   1.000
_cell.length_b   1.000
_cell.length_c   1.000
_cell.angle_alpha   90.00
_cell.angle_beta   90.00
_cell.angle_gamma   90.00
#
_symmetry.space_group_name_H-M   'P 1'
#
loop_
_entity.id
_entity.type
_entity.pdbx_description
1 polymer ?
#
loop_
_entity_poly.entity_id
_entity_poly.type
_entity_poly.pdbx_seq_one_letter_code
_entity_poly.pdbx_strand_id
1 'polypeptide(L)'
;MTYQTHIRQMLQLPNVLAQSTGILGWLISVLINPFLTAGVPAWGWLAFAGMIGSCLAMTTARRFAVWRLFALVFVLFEALAFRFQILGMGEAGHAWLIPMAIVIILGSTILFSHVLDYGIAAGAVWLLLFYGELGNITAAALPLFWVMLGASLALGLLLNATFVRIVASTLELKERYRLQAETDALTGISNRRALMLDMEQVCRDGSPSWYFVMLDIDDFKRINDRFGHDVGDQVLKETATILGRHFPDGRFGRLGGEEFGVLLQSEDERQLAQRLQALLDDIRSNTRTGSCFSFSAGVARLAPGYQPSDLLKQADGELYQAKRAGKDRVHHRGGMICG
;
A
#
# COMPACT_ATOMS: atom_id res chain seq x y z
N MET A 1 -3.34 5.30 2.51
CA MET A 1 -3.83 4.57 1.32
C MET A 1 -4.51 3.29 1.78
N THR A 2 -5.72 2.97 1.32
CA THR A 2 -6.45 1.74 1.69
C THR A 2 -5.83 0.49 1.04
N TYR A 3 -5.81 -0.65 1.73
CA TYR A 3 -5.31 -1.96 1.25
C TYR A 3 -5.76 -2.31 -0.19
N GLN A 4 -7.02 -2.04 -0.51
CA GLN A 4 -7.61 -2.25 -1.84
C GLN A 4 -6.93 -1.44 -2.95
N THR A 5 -6.46 -0.23 -2.65
CA THR A 5 -5.76 0.64 -3.61
C THR A 5 -4.38 0.08 -3.95
N HIS A 6 -3.67 -0.45 -2.94
CA HIS A 6 -2.34 -1.02 -3.13
C HIS A 6 -2.40 -2.31 -3.96
N ILE A 7 -3.37 -3.19 -3.67
CA ILE A 7 -3.63 -4.39 -4.48
C ILE A 7 -3.90 -4.00 -5.93
N ARG A 8 -4.82 -3.04 -6.15
CA ARG A 8 -5.17 -2.63 -7.50
C ARG A 8 -3.96 -2.11 -8.27
N GLN A 9 -3.13 -1.25 -7.67
CA GLN A 9 -1.94 -0.71 -8.31
C GLN A 9 -0.94 -1.82 -8.66
N MET A 10 -0.72 -2.76 -7.74
CA MET A 10 0.18 -3.89 -7.96
C MET A 10 -0.31 -4.83 -9.08
N LEU A 11 -1.63 -5.06 -9.16
CA LEU A 11 -2.23 -5.98 -10.13
C LEU A 11 -2.61 -5.33 -11.46
N GLN A 12 -2.55 -4.00 -11.57
CA GLN A 12 -2.99 -3.30 -12.78
C GLN A 12 -2.20 -3.73 -14.02
N LEU A 13 -0.87 -3.72 -13.95
CA LEU A 13 -0.03 -4.11 -15.08
C LEU A 13 -0.17 -5.62 -15.41
N PRO A 14 -0.05 -6.55 -14.45
CA PRO A 14 -0.30 -7.98 -14.72
C PRO A 14 -1.67 -8.25 -15.34
N ASN A 15 -2.73 -7.60 -14.87
CA ASN A 15 -4.08 -7.82 -15.41
C ASN A 15 -4.21 -7.29 -16.83
N VAL A 16 -3.68 -6.10 -17.13
CA VAL A 16 -3.68 -5.56 -18.50
C VAL A 16 -2.91 -6.47 -19.44
N LEU A 17 -1.76 -6.99 -19.02
CA LEU A 17 -0.96 -7.93 -19.82
C LEU A 17 -1.73 -9.22 -20.07
N ALA A 18 -2.31 -9.84 -19.04
CA ALA A 18 -3.10 -11.06 -19.17
C ALA A 18 -4.31 -10.87 -20.11
N GLN A 19 -5.05 -9.77 -19.95
CA GLN A 19 -6.17 -9.43 -20.83
C GLN A 19 -5.73 -9.18 -22.28
N SER A 20 -4.60 -8.49 -22.46
CA SER A 20 -4.03 -8.26 -23.80
C SER A 20 -3.62 -9.58 -24.46
N THR A 21 -3.03 -10.51 -23.70
CA THR A 21 -2.72 -11.85 -24.19
C THR A 21 -3.98 -12.61 -24.62
N GLY A 22 -5.06 -12.56 -23.84
CA GLY A 22 -6.34 -13.18 -24.22
C GLY A 22 -6.94 -12.59 -25.49
N ILE A 23 -6.99 -11.25 -25.59
CA ILE A 23 -7.49 -10.52 -26.77
C ILE A 23 -6.67 -10.86 -28.03
N LEU A 24 -5.34 -10.76 -27.94
CA LEU A 24 -4.44 -11.07 -29.06
C LEU A 24 -4.49 -12.56 -29.42
N GLY A 25 -4.52 -13.43 -28.42
CA GLY A 25 -4.62 -14.88 -28.62
C GLY A 25 -5.88 -15.27 -29.38
N TRP A 26 -7.04 -14.71 -29.01
CA TRP A 26 -8.27 -14.92 -29.75
C TRP A 26 -8.17 -14.40 -31.19
N LEU A 27 -7.70 -13.16 -31.39
CA LEU A 27 -7.57 -12.57 -32.73
C LEU A 27 -6.65 -13.39 -33.64
N ILE A 28 -5.47 -13.78 -33.14
CA ILE A 28 -4.52 -14.62 -33.88
C ILE A 28 -5.17 -15.97 -34.22
N SER A 29 -5.86 -16.59 -33.25
CA SER A 29 -6.53 -17.86 -33.48
C SER A 29 -7.61 -17.77 -34.56
N VAL A 30 -8.32 -16.64 -34.69
CA VAL A 30 -9.30 -16.43 -35.77
C VAL A 30 -8.59 -16.31 -37.12
N LEU A 31 -7.49 -15.57 -37.19
CA LEU A 31 -6.77 -15.30 -38.44
C LEU A 31 -6.12 -16.54 -39.05
N ILE A 32 -5.60 -17.46 -38.23
CA ILE A 32 -4.83 -18.62 -38.71
C ILE A 32 -5.65 -19.91 -38.75
N ASN A 33 -6.90 -19.92 -38.30
CA ASN A 33 -7.67 -21.15 -38.12
C ASN A 33 -8.27 -21.63 -39.47
N PRO A 34 -7.82 -22.79 -39.99
CA PRO A 34 -8.24 -23.29 -41.29
C PRO A 34 -9.66 -23.86 -41.30
N PHE A 35 -10.24 -24.13 -40.12
CA PHE A 35 -11.58 -24.71 -39.99
C PHE A 35 -12.70 -23.64 -40.03
N LEU A 36 -12.34 -22.35 -39.94
CA LEU A 36 -13.29 -21.23 -40.04
C LEU A 36 -13.55 -20.81 -41.49
N THR A 37 -14.03 -21.73 -42.32
CA THR A 37 -14.24 -21.48 -43.77
C THR A 37 -15.33 -20.45 -44.06
N ALA A 38 -16.34 -20.35 -43.20
CA ALA A 38 -17.40 -19.34 -43.26
C ALA A 38 -17.12 -18.10 -42.37
N GLY A 39 -15.95 -18.05 -41.74
CA GLY A 39 -15.60 -17.04 -40.74
C GLY A 39 -16.25 -17.27 -39.37
N VAL A 40 -16.03 -16.31 -38.46
CA VAL A 40 -16.61 -16.34 -37.10
C VAL A 40 -18.04 -15.76 -37.13
N PRO A 41 -19.03 -16.40 -36.47
CA PRO A 41 -20.37 -15.85 -36.33
C PRO A 41 -20.38 -14.43 -35.74
N ALA A 42 -21.37 -13.61 -36.08
CA ALA A 42 -21.48 -12.23 -35.59
C ALA A 42 -21.43 -12.13 -34.05
N TRP A 43 -22.00 -13.12 -33.35
CA TRP A 43 -21.96 -13.22 -31.90
C TRP A 43 -20.54 -13.39 -31.32
N GLY A 44 -19.62 -14.02 -32.05
CA GLY A 44 -18.21 -14.12 -31.66
C GLY A 44 -17.51 -12.77 -31.69
N TRP A 45 -17.77 -11.95 -32.72
CA TRP A 45 -17.27 -10.58 -32.79
C TRP A 45 -17.88 -9.66 -31.73
N LEU A 46 -19.17 -9.86 -31.40
CA LEU A 46 -19.80 -9.14 -30.28
C LEU A 46 -19.16 -9.50 -28.94
N ALA A 47 -18.87 -10.79 -28.71
CA ALA A 47 -18.17 -11.24 -27.51
C ALA A 47 -16.75 -10.66 -27.43
N PHE A 48 -16.02 -10.63 -28.56
CA PHE A 48 -14.72 -9.96 -28.65
C PHE A 48 -14.79 -8.46 -28.34
N ALA A 49 -15.80 -7.74 -28.86
CA ALA A 49 -16.04 -6.35 -28.48
C ALA A 49 -16.31 -6.19 -26.98
N GLY A 50 -17.00 -7.17 -26.36
CA GLY A 50 -17.19 -7.26 -24.91
C GLY A 50 -15.90 -7.46 -24.12
N MET A 51 -14.94 -8.25 -24.62
CA MET A 51 -13.60 -8.39 -24.03
C MET A 51 -12.87 -7.04 -24.01
N ILE A 52 -12.89 -6.31 -25.12
CA ILE A 52 -12.28 -4.97 -25.21
C ILE A 52 -13.00 -4.01 -24.25
N GLY A 53 -14.33 -3.94 -24.31
CA GLY A 53 -15.13 -3.04 -23.47
C GLY A 53 -14.92 -3.28 -21.98
N SER A 54 -14.85 -4.54 -21.54
CA SER A 54 -14.59 -4.89 -20.14
C SER A 54 -13.17 -4.51 -19.70
N CYS A 55 -12.16 -4.68 -20.57
CA CYS A 55 -10.80 -4.21 -20.31
C CYS A 55 -10.75 -2.68 -20.12
N LEU A 56 -11.37 -1.89 -21.01
CA LEU A 56 -11.45 -0.43 -20.85
C LEU A 56 -12.24 0.00 -19.61
N ALA A 57 -13.36 -0.67 -19.32
CA ALA A 57 -14.15 -0.37 -18.14
C ALA A 57 -13.37 -0.68 -16.84
N MET A 58 -12.55 -1.73 -16.86
CA MET A 58 -11.68 -2.08 -15.75
C MET A 58 -10.59 -1.02 -15.52
N THR A 59 -9.93 -0.51 -16.57
CA THR A 59 -8.89 0.52 -16.39
C THR A 59 -9.45 1.84 -15.85
N THR A 60 -10.67 2.19 -16.24
CA THR A 60 -11.36 3.43 -15.83
C THR A 60 -12.15 3.32 -14.52
N ALA A 61 -12.41 2.10 -14.02
CA ALA A 61 -13.17 1.87 -12.80
C ALA A 61 -12.60 2.64 -11.60
N ARG A 62 -13.41 3.37 -10.83
CA ARG A 62 -12.92 4.06 -9.61
C ARG A 62 -13.08 3.20 -8.36
N ARG A 63 -14.11 2.37 -8.31
CA ARG A 63 -14.43 1.50 -7.18
C ARG A 63 -13.78 0.13 -7.34
N PHE A 64 -13.19 -0.39 -6.28
CA PHE A 64 -12.52 -1.69 -6.28
C PHE A 64 -13.46 -2.86 -6.63
N ALA A 65 -14.70 -2.83 -6.14
CA ALA A 65 -15.71 -3.84 -6.49
C ALA A 65 -16.06 -3.84 -7.99
N VAL A 66 -16.15 -2.67 -8.61
CA VAL A 66 -16.43 -2.53 -10.06
C VAL A 66 -15.23 -3.03 -10.88
N TRP A 67 -14.01 -2.72 -10.44
CA TRP A 67 -12.79 -3.24 -11.05
C TRP A 67 -12.75 -4.79 -11.03
N ARG A 68 -13.11 -5.41 -9.90
CA ARG A 68 -13.24 -6.87 -9.76
C ARG A 68 -14.31 -7.45 -10.68
N LEU A 69 -15.48 -6.81 -10.75
CA LEU A 69 -16.58 -7.26 -11.61
C LEU A 69 -16.16 -7.32 -13.08
N PHE A 70 -15.44 -6.31 -13.57
CA PHE A 70 -15.01 -6.31 -14.98
C PHE A 70 -13.95 -7.36 -15.30
N ALA A 71 -13.17 -7.82 -14.33
CA ALA A 71 -12.31 -9.00 -14.51
C ALA A 71 -13.14 -10.27 -14.75
N LEU A 72 -14.23 -10.47 -14.00
CA LEU A 72 -15.17 -11.57 -14.23
C LEU A 72 -15.83 -11.45 -15.61
N VAL A 73 -16.36 -10.27 -15.93
CA VAL A 73 -17.03 -10.01 -17.21
C VAL A 73 -16.09 -10.27 -18.40
N PHE A 74 -14.81 -9.90 -18.28
CA PHE A 74 -13.80 -10.20 -19.30
C PHE A 74 -13.68 -11.71 -19.58
N VAL A 75 -13.52 -12.53 -18.52
CA VAL A 75 -13.37 -13.98 -18.65
C VAL A 75 -14.62 -14.63 -19.25
N LEU A 76 -15.81 -14.13 -18.93
CA LEU A 76 -17.06 -14.61 -19.52
C LEU A 76 -17.13 -14.30 -21.02
N PHE A 77 -16.74 -13.08 -21.43
CA PHE A 77 -16.68 -12.72 -22.85
C PHE A 77 -15.60 -13.49 -23.60
N GLU A 78 -14.45 -13.75 -22.97
CA GLU A 78 -13.41 -14.60 -23.53
C GLU A 78 -13.91 -16.03 -23.79
N ALA A 79 -14.59 -16.63 -22.81
CA ALA A 79 -15.21 -17.95 -22.97
C ALA A 79 -16.28 -17.97 -24.08
N LEU A 80 -17.12 -16.92 -24.17
CA LEU A 80 -18.11 -16.79 -25.24
C LEU A 80 -17.47 -16.62 -26.62
N ALA A 81 -16.43 -15.79 -26.73
CA ALA A 81 -15.73 -15.54 -27.98
C ALA A 81 -15.11 -16.84 -28.53
N PHE A 82 -14.45 -17.61 -27.66
CA PHE A 82 -13.94 -18.94 -28.03
C PHE A 82 -15.06 -19.95 -28.29
N ARG A 83 -16.18 -19.92 -27.54
CA ARG A 83 -17.32 -20.80 -27.84
C ARG A 83 -17.85 -20.58 -29.24
N PHE A 84 -18.12 -19.34 -29.63
CA PHE A 84 -18.66 -19.05 -30.97
C PHE A 84 -17.65 -19.36 -32.08
N GLN A 85 -16.36 -19.18 -31.82
CA GLN A 85 -15.31 -19.63 -32.74
C GLN A 85 -15.34 -21.15 -32.91
N ILE A 86 -15.39 -21.91 -31.81
CA ILE A 86 -15.44 -23.38 -31.83
C ILE A 86 -16.68 -23.89 -32.56
N LEU A 87 -17.85 -23.29 -32.32
CA LEU A 87 -19.08 -23.62 -33.05
C LEU A 87 -18.94 -23.36 -34.55
N GLY A 88 -18.23 -22.28 -34.93
CA GLY A 88 -17.93 -21.98 -36.33
C GLY A 88 -17.01 -22.99 -37.02
N MET A 89 -16.28 -23.83 -36.27
CA MET A 89 -15.43 -24.89 -36.80
C MET A 89 -16.20 -26.19 -37.10
N GLY A 90 -17.49 -26.28 -36.75
CA GLY A 90 -18.27 -27.50 -36.87
C GLY A 90 -17.72 -28.64 -36.01
N GLU A 91 -17.75 -29.87 -36.53
CA GLU A 91 -17.31 -31.07 -35.78
C GLU A 91 -15.83 -31.00 -35.35
N ALA A 92 -14.97 -30.34 -36.14
CA ALA A 92 -13.55 -30.16 -35.81
C ALA A 92 -13.37 -29.34 -34.52
N GLY A 93 -14.36 -28.52 -34.14
CA GLY A 93 -14.34 -27.71 -32.93
C GLY A 93 -14.41 -28.51 -31.63
N HIS A 94 -15.06 -29.68 -31.63
CA HIS A 94 -15.28 -30.46 -30.40
C HIS A 94 -13.96 -30.85 -29.71
N ALA A 95 -12.90 -31.12 -30.48
CA ALA A 95 -11.58 -31.46 -29.95
C ALA A 95 -10.93 -30.31 -29.16
N TRP A 96 -11.35 -29.06 -29.39
CA TRP A 96 -10.73 -27.86 -28.81
C TRP A 96 -11.45 -27.33 -27.56
N LEU A 97 -12.64 -27.85 -27.23
CA LEU A 97 -13.41 -27.42 -26.06
C LEU A 97 -12.63 -27.61 -24.74
N ILE A 98 -12.07 -28.80 -24.51
CA ILE A 98 -11.33 -29.10 -23.27
C ILE A 98 -10.04 -28.28 -23.17
N PRO A 99 -9.14 -28.29 -24.18
CA PRO A 99 -7.93 -27.47 -24.12
C PRO A 99 -8.24 -25.99 -23.87
N MET A 100 -9.28 -25.45 -24.51
CA MET A 100 -9.63 -24.04 -24.35
C MET A 100 -10.17 -23.72 -22.95
N ALA A 101 -11.03 -24.58 -22.39
CA ALA A 101 -11.50 -24.42 -21.02
C ALA A 101 -10.32 -24.35 -20.03
N ILE A 102 -9.36 -25.27 -20.19
CA ILE A 102 -8.16 -25.32 -19.33
C ILE A 102 -7.33 -24.05 -19.48
N VAL A 103 -7.04 -23.62 -20.71
CA VAL A 103 -6.22 -22.42 -20.97
C VAL A 103 -6.86 -21.18 -20.37
N ILE A 104 -8.16 -20.96 -20.55
CA ILE A 104 -8.88 -19.80 -20.00
C ILE A 104 -8.88 -19.86 -18.45
N ILE A 105 -9.14 -21.03 -17.87
CA ILE A 105 -9.18 -21.20 -16.40
C ILE A 105 -7.81 -20.96 -15.76
N LEU A 106 -6.74 -21.48 -16.35
CA LEU A 106 -5.40 -21.29 -15.83
C LEU A 106 -4.89 -19.86 -16.08
N GLY A 107 -5.16 -19.29 -17.26
CA GLY A 107 -4.76 -17.93 -17.64
C GLY A 107 -5.47 -16.84 -16.84
N SER A 108 -6.72 -17.09 -16.43
CA SER A 108 -7.51 -16.12 -15.66
C SER A 108 -7.13 -16.05 -14.17
N THR A 109 -6.30 -16.95 -13.66
CA THR A 109 -5.90 -17.01 -12.23
C THR A 109 -5.36 -15.69 -11.69
N ILE A 110 -4.61 -14.94 -12.48
CA ILE A 110 -3.96 -13.67 -12.09
C ILE A 110 -4.98 -12.52 -11.98
N LEU A 111 -6.10 -12.60 -12.69
CA LEU A 111 -7.10 -11.54 -12.76
C LEU A 111 -7.87 -11.33 -11.45
N PHE A 112 -7.88 -12.36 -10.58
CA PHE A 112 -8.70 -12.38 -9.38
C PHE A 112 -7.86 -12.30 -8.11
N SER A 113 -8.14 -11.29 -7.30
CA SER A 113 -7.55 -11.13 -5.97
C SER A 113 -8.28 -11.91 -4.88
N HIS A 114 -9.39 -12.58 -5.22
CA HIS A 114 -10.23 -13.34 -4.28
C HIS A 114 -10.56 -14.71 -4.87
N VAL A 115 -10.35 -15.76 -4.07
CA VAL A 115 -10.54 -17.16 -4.49
C VAL A 115 -11.98 -17.45 -4.91
N LEU A 116 -12.96 -16.82 -4.26
CA LEU A 116 -14.37 -17.00 -4.60
C LEU A 116 -14.70 -16.44 -6.00
N ASP A 117 -14.20 -15.25 -6.33
CA ASP A 117 -14.43 -14.65 -7.66
C ASP A 117 -13.84 -15.54 -8.76
N TYR A 118 -12.64 -16.05 -8.52
CA TYR A 118 -11.97 -17.00 -9.41
C TYR A 118 -12.78 -18.29 -9.57
N GLY A 119 -13.25 -18.89 -8.48
CA GLY A 119 -14.05 -20.12 -8.52
C GLY A 119 -15.35 -19.95 -9.30
N ILE A 120 -16.02 -18.80 -9.14
CA ILE A 120 -17.22 -18.45 -9.92
C ILE A 120 -16.87 -18.34 -11.41
N ALA A 121 -15.79 -17.63 -11.76
CA ALA A 121 -15.36 -17.48 -13.14
C ALA A 121 -15.01 -18.83 -13.78
N ALA A 122 -14.22 -19.66 -13.09
CA ALA A 122 -13.77 -20.95 -13.58
C ALA A 122 -14.94 -21.94 -13.80
N GLY A 123 -15.91 -21.97 -12.89
CA GLY A 123 -17.15 -22.73 -13.07
C GLY A 123 -17.97 -22.23 -14.26
N ALA A 124 -18.09 -20.90 -14.40
CA ALA A 124 -18.82 -20.29 -15.51
C ALA A 124 -18.17 -20.58 -16.88
N VAL A 125 -16.83 -20.65 -16.97
CA VAL A 125 -16.12 -21.02 -18.21
C VAL A 125 -16.52 -22.42 -18.67
N TRP A 126 -16.50 -23.43 -17.78
CA TRP A 126 -16.93 -24.78 -18.12
C TRP A 126 -18.41 -24.82 -18.53
N LEU A 127 -19.29 -24.14 -17.78
CA LEU A 127 -20.72 -24.07 -18.10
C LEU A 127 -20.98 -23.44 -19.46
N LEU A 128 -20.29 -22.33 -19.77
CA LEU A 128 -20.45 -21.64 -21.05
C LEU A 128 -19.92 -22.48 -22.20
N LEU A 129 -18.69 -22.98 -22.12
CA LEU A 129 -18.06 -23.74 -23.21
C LEU A 129 -18.82 -25.04 -23.53
N PHE A 130 -19.35 -25.74 -22.52
CA PHE A 130 -20.02 -27.03 -22.69
C PHE A 130 -21.56 -26.95 -22.73
N TYR A 131 -22.14 -25.74 -22.80
CA TYR A 131 -23.58 -25.57 -22.91
C TYR A 131 -24.12 -26.27 -24.17
N GLY A 132 -24.87 -27.36 -24.00
CA GLY A 132 -25.42 -28.16 -25.10
C GLY A 132 -24.46 -29.18 -25.71
N GLU A 133 -23.22 -29.30 -25.21
CA GLU A 133 -22.20 -30.22 -25.75
C GLU A 133 -22.12 -31.56 -24.99
N LEU A 134 -22.69 -31.64 -23.79
CA LEU A 134 -22.56 -32.83 -22.93
C LEU A 134 -23.09 -34.11 -23.60
N GLY A 135 -24.13 -34.00 -24.44
CA GLY A 135 -24.68 -35.12 -25.19
C GLY A 135 -23.77 -35.64 -26.31
N ASN A 136 -22.82 -34.82 -26.76
CA ASN A 136 -21.85 -35.19 -27.81
C ASN A 136 -20.64 -35.96 -27.24
N ILE A 137 -20.53 -36.04 -25.91
CA ILE A 137 -19.45 -36.77 -25.24
C ILE A 137 -19.81 -38.25 -25.18
N THR A 138 -18.98 -39.11 -25.77
CA THR A 138 -19.18 -40.56 -25.73
C THR A 138 -19.08 -41.10 -24.30
N ALA A 139 -19.83 -42.17 -23.99
CA ALA A 139 -19.78 -42.80 -22.67
C ALA A 139 -18.36 -43.23 -22.26
N ALA A 140 -17.52 -43.61 -23.22
CA ALA A 140 -16.12 -43.97 -22.99
C ALA A 140 -15.23 -42.76 -22.63
N ALA A 141 -15.55 -41.56 -23.11
CA ALA A 141 -14.80 -40.34 -22.83
C ALA A 141 -15.26 -39.61 -21.55
N LEU A 142 -16.46 -39.91 -21.05
CA LEU A 142 -17.06 -39.24 -19.89
C LEU A 142 -16.20 -39.29 -18.61
N PRO A 143 -15.52 -40.41 -18.26
CA PRO A 143 -14.61 -40.42 -17.11
C PRO A 143 -13.45 -39.44 -17.25
N LEU A 144 -12.83 -39.37 -18.44
CA LEU A 144 -11.72 -38.45 -18.71
C LEU A 144 -12.17 -37.00 -18.67
N PHE A 145 -13.38 -36.70 -19.17
CA PHE A 145 -13.98 -35.37 -19.08
C PHE A 145 -14.08 -34.89 -17.62
N TRP A 146 -14.62 -35.71 -16.73
CA TRP A 146 -14.74 -35.34 -15.31
C TRP A 146 -13.38 -35.17 -14.64
N VAL A 147 -12.39 -36.00 -15.00
CA VAL A 147 -11.01 -35.85 -14.52
C VAL A 147 -10.41 -34.52 -14.98
N MET A 148 -10.56 -34.14 -16.26
CA MET A 148 -10.05 -32.87 -16.78
C MET A 148 -10.75 -31.66 -16.15
N LEU A 149 -12.07 -31.72 -15.96
CA LEU A 149 -12.83 -30.67 -15.28
C LEU A 149 -12.35 -30.52 -13.83
N GLY A 150 -12.32 -31.61 -13.06
CA GLY A 150 -11.89 -31.58 -11.67
C GLY A 150 -10.44 -31.13 -11.52
N ALA A 151 -9.52 -31.66 -12.34
CA ALA A 151 -8.10 -31.32 -12.30
C ALA A 151 -7.85 -29.86 -12.67
N SER A 152 -8.52 -29.33 -13.70
CA SER A 152 -8.36 -27.92 -14.10
C SER A 152 -8.87 -26.94 -13.04
N LEU A 153 -10.03 -27.22 -12.43
CA LEU A 153 -10.55 -26.42 -11.32
C LEU A 153 -9.65 -26.50 -10.08
N ALA A 154 -9.19 -27.70 -9.71
CA ALA A 154 -8.32 -27.89 -8.56
C ALA A 154 -6.95 -27.20 -8.75
N LEU A 155 -6.31 -27.40 -9.90
CA LEU A 155 -5.04 -26.76 -10.23
C LEU A 155 -5.19 -25.25 -10.32
N GLY A 156 -6.24 -24.78 -10.97
CA GLY A 156 -6.58 -23.36 -11.07
C GLY A 156 -6.78 -22.70 -9.71
N LEU A 157 -7.56 -23.33 -8.83
CA LEU A 157 -7.79 -22.86 -7.46
C LEU A 157 -6.48 -22.84 -6.66
N LEU A 158 -5.64 -23.88 -6.79
CA LEU A 158 -4.33 -23.94 -6.14
C LEU A 158 -3.44 -22.78 -6.60
N LEU A 159 -3.36 -22.52 -7.91
CA LEU A 159 -2.58 -21.43 -8.48
C LEU A 159 -3.10 -20.07 -8.01
N ASN A 160 -4.41 -19.82 -8.08
CA ASN A 160 -5.00 -18.57 -7.62
C ASN A 160 -4.80 -18.37 -6.10
N ALA A 161 -5.04 -19.40 -5.29
CA ALA A 161 -4.83 -19.31 -3.83
C ALA A 161 -3.37 -19.03 -3.47
N THR A 162 -2.43 -19.65 -4.19
CA THR A 162 -0.99 -19.40 -4.01
C THR A 162 -0.63 -17.97 -4.42
N PHE A 163 -1.13 -17.51 -5.56
CA PHE A 163 -0.95 -16.14 -6.02
C PHE A 163 -1.46 -15.10 -5.02
N VAL A 164 -2.70 -15.26 -4.54
CA VAL A 164 -3.30 -14.36 -3.54
C VAL A 164 -2.47 -14.35 -2.24
N ARG A 165 -1.98 -15.51 -1.79
CA ARG A 165 -1.09 -15.61 -0.62
C ARG A 165 0.24 -14.89 -0.84
N ILE A 166 0.86 -15.05 -2.00
CA ILE A 166 2.12 -14.37 -2.34
C ILE A 166 1.92 -12.85 -2.31
N VAL A 167 0.87 -12.34 -2.97
CA VAL A 167 0.55 -10.91 -2.96
C VAL A 167 0.34 -10.41 -1.54
N ALA A 168 -0.47 -11.10 -0.72
CA ALA A 168 -0.70 -10.72 0.67
C ALA A 168 0.61 -10.69 1.48
N SER A 169 1.44 -11.73 1.37
CA SER A 169 2.72 -11.83 2.09
C SER A 169 3.71 -10.75 1.69
N THR A 170 3.74 -10.37 0.41
CA THR A 170 4.62 -9.29 -0.08
C THR A 170 4.18 -7.94 0.48
N LEU A 171 2.87 -7.69 0.57
CA LEU A 171 2.35 -6.46 1.18
C LEU A 171 2.68 -6.38 2.67
N GLU A 172 2.48 -7.47 3.41
CA GLU A 172 2.82 -7.53 4.83
C GLU A 172 4.33 -7.35 5.08
N LEU A 173 5.16 -8.01 4.27
CA LEU A 173 6.61 -7.90 4.39
C LEU A 173 7.10 -6.48 4.08
N LYS A 174 6.54 -5.86 3.04
CA LYS A 174 6.84 -4.46 2.68
C LYS A 174 6.45 -3.51 3.80
N GLU A 175 5.29 -3.71 4.44
CA GLU A 175 4.86 -2.88 5.56
C GLU A 175 5.73 -3.08 6.81
N ARG A 176 6.14 -4.32 7.11
CA ARG A 176 7.08 -4.60 8.20
C ARG A 176 8.43 -3.93 7.97
N TYR A 177 8.97 -4.02 6.76
CA TYR A 177 10.22 -3.32 6.42
C TYR A 177 10.07 -1.81 6.48
N ARG A 178 8.92 -1.27 6.07
CA ARG A 178 8.63 0.17 6.21
C ARG A 178 8.67 0.58 7.68
N LEU A 179 7.93 -0.10 8.55
CA LEU A 179 7.92 0.20 9.98
C LEU A 179 9.31 0.08 10.61
N GLN A 180 10.06 -0.99 10.31
CA GLN A 180 11.43 -1.12 10.80
C GLN A 180 12.37 -0.02 10.29
N ALA A 181 12.19 0.43 9.05
CA ALA A 181 13.00 1.49 8.46
C ALA A 181 12.60 2.90 8.90
N GLU A 182 11.39 3.08 9.45
CA GLU A 182 10.79 4.38 9.79
C GLU A 182 10.60 4.59 11.31
N THR A 183 10.74 3.56 12.13
CA THR A 183 10.56 3.63 13.59
C THR A 183 11.89 3.55 14.32
N ASP A 184 12.05 4.32 15.41
CA ASP A 184 13.15 4.19 16.35
C ASP A 184 12.92 2.97 17.27
N ALA A 185 13.87 2.04 17.28
CA ALA A 185 13.70 0.75 17.96
C ALA A 185 13.56 0.86 19.48
N LEU A 186 14.10 1.92 20.10
CA LEU A 186 14.05 2.09 21.56
C LEU A 186 12.74 2.75 22.01
N THR A 187 12.33 3.80 21.30
CA THR A 187 11.24 4.70 21.72
C THR A 187 9.91 4.40 21.02
N GLY A 188 9.92 3.68 19.89
CA GLY A 188 8.71 3.31 19.14
C GLY A 188 8.08 4.45 18.33
N ILE A 189 8.64 5.67 18.37
CA ILE A 189 8.22 6.81 17.54
C ILE A 189 8.97 6.82 16.22
N SER A 190 8.68 7.77 15.32
CA SER A 190 9.40 7.92 14.06
C SER A 190 10.90 8.08 14.30
N ASN A 191 11.73 7.47 13.47
CA ASN A 191 13.17 7.75 13.47
C ASN A 191 13.48 9.02 12.65
N ARG A 192 14.75 9.42 12.67
CA ARG A 192 15.24 10.59 11.93
C ARG A 192 14.81 10.55 10.46
N ARG A 193 14.97 9.42 9.78
CA ARG A 193 14.63 9.27 8.36
C ARG A 193 13.15 9.54 8.10
N ALA A 194 12.27 8.94 8.89
CA ALA A 194 10.83 9.14 8.75
C ALA A 194 10.42 10.60 8.99
N LEU A 195 10.93 11.21 10.07
CA LEU A 195 10.65 12.62 10.37
C LEU A 195 11.18 13.57 9.28
N MET A 196 12.31 13.23 8.64
CA MET A 196 12.81 14.01 7.50
C MET A 196 11.91 13.92 6.27
N LEU A 197 11.38 12.74 5.95
CA LEU A 197 10.43 12.55 4.85
C LEU A 197 9.14 13.35 5.08
N ASP A 198 8.67 13.39 6.33
CA ASP A 198 7.54 14.20 6.74
C ASP A 198 7.80 15.70 6.56
N MET A 199 8.98 16.15 6.95
CA MET A 199 9.41 17.55 6.78
C MET A 199 9.54 17.93 5.31
N GLU A 200 10.11 17.07 4.47
CA GLU A 200 10.16 17.25 3.02
C GLU A 200 8.77 17.43 2.40
N GLN A 201 7.80 16.62 2.82
CA GLN A 201 6.43 16.74 2.35
C GLN A 201 5.82 18.10 2.70
N VAL A 202 5.99 18.52 3.95
CA VAL A 202 5.49 19.80 4.44
C VAL A 202 6.15 21.00 3.74
N CYS A 203 7.47 20.94 3.51
CA CYS A 203 8.20 21.95 2.73
C CYS A 203 7.67 22.06 1.29
N ARG A 204 7.35 20.93 0.65
CA ARG A 204 6.77 20.91 -0.70
C ARG A 204 5.36 21.51 -0.75
N ASP A 205 4.54 21.24 0.27
CA ASP A 205 3.18 21.79 0.35
C ASP A 205 3.18 23.31 0.61
N GLY A 206 4.22 23.83 1.28
CA GLY A 206 4.50 25.26 1.41
C GLY A 206 3.54 26.05 2.31
N SER A 207 2.75 25.39 3.15
CA SER A 207 1.79 26.06 4.05
C SER A 207 2.51 26.77 5.21
N PRO A 208 2.36 28.10 5.39
CA PRO A 208 3.12 28.90 6.37
C PRO A 208 2.71 28.70 7.85
N SER A 209 1.81 27.74 8.11
CA SER A 209 1.31 27.39 9.45
C SER A 209 2.12 26.29 10.13
N TRP A 210 3.15 25.76 9.47
CA TRP A 210 4.00 24.69 10.02
C TRP A 210 5.19 25.23 10.81
N TYR A 211 5.46 24.58 11.93
CA TYR A 211 6.61 24.81 12.79
C TYR A 211 7.36 23.50 13.01
N PHE A 212 8.68 23.58 13.02
CA PHE A 212 9.57 22.51 13.43
C PHE A 212 10.22 22.87 14.76
N VAL A 213 10.12 21.97 15.73
CA VAL A 213 10.68 22.13 17.07
C VAL A 213 11.73 21.04 17.24
N MET A 214 12.96 21.43 17.55
CA MET A 214 14.04 20.50 17.91
C MET A 214 14.26 20.54 19.41
N LEU A 215 14.29 19.37 20.04
CA LEU A 215 14.38 19.20 21.48
C LEU A 215 15.60 18.33 21.82
N ASP A 216 16.22 18.60 22.96
CA ASP A 216 17.35 17.83 23.47
C ASP A 216 17.25 17.69 24.99
N ILE A 217 17.48 16.47 25.50
CA ILE A 217 17.46 16.19 26.94
C ILE A 217 18.69 16.84 27.59
N ASP A 218 18.43 17.79 28.50
CA ASP A 218 19.49 18.48 29.21
C ASP A 218 20.29 17.53 30.10
N ASP A 219 21.62 17.60 29.98
CA ASP A 219 22.56 16.81 30.79
C ASP A 219 22.34 15.28 30.70
N PHE A 220 21.86 14.76 29.56
CA PHE A 220 21.57 13.34 29.37
C PHE A 220 22.75 12.41 29.70
N LYS A 221 23.97 12.79 29.31
CA LYS A 221 25.18 12.05 29.69
C LYS A 221 25.34 11.91 31.21
N ARG A 222 25.04 12.97 31.98
CA ARG A 222 25.10 12.94 33.44
C ARG A 222 24.05 11.99 34.04
N ILE A 223 22.89 11.86 33.40
CA ILE A 223 21.86 10.89 33.79
C ILE A 223 22.40 9.46 33.59
N ASN A 224 22.95 9.16 32.43
CA ASN A 224 23.57 7.86 32.14
C ASN A 224 24.72 7.54 33.10
N ASP A 225 25.62 8.50 33.32
CA ASP A 225 26.79 8.32 34.19
C ASP A 225 26.39 8.08 35.66
N ARG A 226 25.27 8.67 36.12
CA ARG A 226 24.81 8.59 37.51
C ARG A 226 23.89 7.39 37.78
N PHE A 227 23.01 7.05 36.85
CA PHE A 227 21.93 6.09 37.04
C PHE A 227 22.03 4.86 36.14
N GLY A 228 22.99 4.82 35.22
CA GLY A 228 23.17 3.76 34.24
C GLY A 228 22.33 3.97 32.97
N HIS A 229 22.73 3.26 31.91
CA HIS A 229 22.08 3.35 30.60
C HIS A 229 20.62 2.91 30.60
N ASP A 230 20.24 1.95 31.47
CA ASP A 230 18.84 1.49 31.56
C ASP A 230 17.89 2.63 31.97
N VAL A 231 18.35 3.53 32.85
CA VAL A 231 17.57 4.71 33.26
C VAL A 231 17.53 5.76 32.14
N GLY A 232 18.64 5.96 31.43
CA GLY A 232 18.65 6.80 30.23
C GLY A 232 17.66 6.32 29.16
N ASP A 233 17.59 5.02 28.93
CA ASP A 233 16.64 4.41 28.01
C ASP A 233 15.18 4.62 28.46
N GLN A 234 14.91 4.57 29.77
CA GLN A 234 13.60 4.90 30.31
C GLN A 234 13.26 6.38 30.12
N VAL A 235 14.21 7.30 30.30
CA VAL A 235 14.03 8.73 30.03
C VAL A 235 13.68 8.99 28.56
N LEU A 236 14.35 8.30 27.63
CA LEU A 236 14.04 8.40 26.20
C LEU A 236 12.63 7.89 25.86
N LYS A 237 12.22 6.75 26.43
CA LYS A 237 10.87 6.17 26.25
C LYS A 237 9.77 7.04 26.85
N GLU A 238 10.00 7.59 28.04
CA GLU A 238 9.03 8.47 28.70
C GLU A 238 8.89 9.79 27.93
N THR A 239 10.00 10.34 27.41
CA THR A 239 9.98 11.51 26.53
C THR A 239 9.08 11.25 25.32
N ALA A 240 9.29 10.13 24.62
CA ALA A 240 8.47 9.77 23.47
C ALA A 240 6.97 9.65 23.82
N THR A 241 6.67 9.10 25.00
CA THR A 241 5.30 8.99 25.52
C THR A 241 4.68 10.37 25.82
N ILE A 242 5.45 11.29 26.40
CA ILE A 242 5.01 12.65 26.67
C ILE A 242 4.75 13.39 25.35
N LEU A 243 5.66 13.30 24.37
CA LEU A 243 5.48 13.91 23.05
C LEU A 243 4.18 13.46 22.39
N GLY A 244 3.87 12.16 22.43
CA GLY A 244 2.62 11.63 21.90
C GLY A 244 1.36 12.14 22.59
N ARG A 245 1.42 12.47 23.89
CA ARG A 245 0.30 13.07 24.63
C ARG A 245 0.06 14.53 24.27
N HIS A 246 1.12 15.31 24.07
CA HIS A 246 1.03 16.76 23.81
C HIS A 246 0.84 17.11 22.32
N PHE A 247 1.27 16.21 21.43
CA PHE A 247 1.20 16.41 19.98
C PHE A 247 0.48 15.26 19.27
N PRO A 248 -0.78 14.93 19.62
CA PRO A 248 -1.53 13.86 18.95
C PRO A 248 -1.72 14.10 17.45
N ASP A 249 -1.78 15.38 17.04
CA ASP A 249 -1.90 15.80 15.64
C ASP A 249 -0.54 16.15 14.99
N GLY A 250 0.57 16.07 15.76
CA GLY A 250 1.91 16.40 15.30
C GLY A 250 2.64 15.18 14.75
N ARG A 251 3.65 15.42 13.90
CA ARG A 251 4.59 14.38 13.46
C ARG A 251 5.87 14.52 14.28
N PHE A 252 6.23 13.52 15.06
CA PHE A 252 7.39 13.59 15.95
C PHE A 252 8.24 12.34 15.88
N GLY A 253 9.53 12.52 16.13
CA GLY A 253 10.51 11.45 16.00
C GLY A 253 11.82 11.73 16.71
N ARG A 254 12.64 10.69 16.87
CA ARG A 254 13.98 10.78 17.45
C ARG A 254 15.00 11.04 16.35
N LEU A 255 15.73 12.15 16.48
CA LEU A 255 16.73 12.61 15.51
C LEU A 255 18.12 12.00 15.76
N GLY A 256 18.45 11.75 17.02
CA GLY A 256 19.79 11.34 17.45
C GLY A 256 19.78 10.62 18.80
N GLY A 257 20.89 10.67 19.53
CA GLY A 257 21.04 10.05 20.85
C GLY A 257 19.98 10.53 21.85
N GLU A 258 20.01 11.80 22.19
CA GLU A 258 19.06 12.47 23.09
C GLU A 258 18.18 13.53 22.41
N GLU A 259 18.24 13.59 21.09
CA GLU A 259 17.58 14.63 20.28
C GLU A 259 16.25 14.14 19.71
N PHE A 260 15.22 14.97 19.81
CA PHE A 260 13.89 14.75 19.28
C PHE A 260 13.46 15.91 18.39
N GLY A 261 12.56 15.65 17.45
CA GLY A 261 11.96 16.66 16.60
C GLY A 261 10.44 16.53 16.57
N VAL A 262 9.74 17.66 16.50
CA VAL A 262 8.29 17.74 16.37
C VAL A 262 7.95 18.70 15.24
N LEU A 263 7.20 18.22 14.27
CA LEU A 263 6.61 19.00 13.18
C LEU A 263 5.11 19.15 13.46
N LEU A 264 4.65 20.39 13.66
CA LEU A 264 3.26 20.65 14.00
C LEU A 264 2.72 21.92 13.32
N GLN A 265 1.40 22.01 13.22
CA GLN A 265 0.72 23.23 12.80
C GLN A 265 0.32 24.07 14.02
N SER A 266 0.42 25.39 13.88
CA SER A 266 -0.12 26.35 14.84
C SER A 266 -0.59 27.60 14.10
N GLU A 267 -1.73 28.16 14.51
CA GLU A 267 -2.28 29.40 13.91
C GLU A 267 -1.63 30.66 14.50
N ASP A 268 -1.18 30.60 15.75
CA ASP A 268 -0.49 31.68 16.46
C ASP A 268 0.73 31.14 17.23
N GLU A 269 1.77 31.97 17.33
CA GLU A 269 3.00 31.71 18.08
C GLU A 269 2.73 31.62 19.60
N ARG A 270 1.72 32.34 20.11
CA ARG A 270 1.33 32.23 21.53
C ARG A 270 0.75 30.87 21.87
N GLN A 271 -0.06 30.29 20.99
CA GLN A 271 -0.62 28.95 21.19
C GLN A 271 0.48 27.90 21.15
N LEU A 272 1.43 28.04 20.22
CA LEU A 272 2.63 27.18 20.17
C LEU A 272 3.43 27.28 21.48
N ALA A 273 3.66 28.50 21.98
CA ALA A 273 4.36 28.75 23.23
C ALA A 273 3.70 28.04 24.42
N GLN A 274 2.38 28.14 24.55
CA GLN A 274 1.63 27.50 25.62
C GLN A 274 1.73 25.97 25.57
N ARG A 275 1.67 25.38 24.37
CA ARG A 275 1.84 23.92 24.19
C ARG A 275 3.25 23.46 24.55
N LEU A 276 4.26 24.23 24.16
CA LEU A 276 5.65 23.91 24.47
C LEU A 276 5.99 24.12 25.96
N GLN A 277 5.40 25.11 26.62
CA GLN A 277 5.53 25.27 28.06
C GLN A 277 4.87 24.10 28.80
N ALA A 278 3.65 23.72 28.42
CA ALA A 278 2.96 22.57 29.02
C ALA A 278 3.76 21.26 28.84
N LEU A 279 4.44 21.11 27.71
CA LEU A 279 5.37 20.00 27.46
C LEU A 279 6.54 20.02 28.45
N LEU A 280 7.23 21.17 28.61
CA LEU A 280 8.35 21.32 29.54
C LEU A 280 7.92 21.04 30.99
N ASP A 281 6.76 21.55 31.39
CA ASP A 281 6.23 21.36 32.75
C ASP A 281 5.91 19.88 33.05
N ASP A 282 5.31 19.15 32.09
CA ASP A 282 5.02 17.72 32.21
C ASP A 282 6.31 16.90 32.29
N ILE A 283 7.33 17.27 31.52
CA ILE A 283 8.65 16.61 31.59
C ILE A 283 9.31 16.87 32.95
N ARG A 284 9.36 18.12 33.40
CA ARG A 284 10.00 18.52 34.66
C ARG A 284 9.35 17.85 35.87
N SER A 285 8.02 17.71 35.85
CA SER A 285 7.25 17.06 36.92
C SER A 285 7.26 15.53 36.84
N ASN A 286 7.81 14.95 35.76
CA ASN A 286 7.86 13.51 35.59
C ASN A 286 8.95 12.88 36.47
N THR A 287 8.51 12.03 37.40
CA THR A 287 9.38 11.30 38.32
C THR A 287 9.39 9.79 38.08
N ARG A 288 8.72 9.32 37.02
CA ARG A 288 8.52 7.87 36.74
C ARG A 288 9.82 7.11 36.49
N THR A 289 10.85 7.79 36.00
CA THR A 289 12.17 7.22 35.73
C THR A 289 13.11 7.25 36.94
N GLY A 290 12.65 7.78 38.08
CA GLY A 290 13.48 7.95 39.28
C GLY A 290 14.48 9.11 39.20
N SER A 291 14.48 9.88 38.10
CA SER A 291 15.31 11.07 37.92
C SER A 291 14.51 12.22 37.34
N CYS A 292 14.67 13.44 37.88
CA CYS A 292 14.16 14.65 37.22
C CYS A 292 15.09 15.01 36.05
N PHE A 293 14.51 15.31 34.90
CA PHE A 293 15.21 15.79 33.70
C PHE A 293 14.44 16.96 33.08
N SER A 294 15.14 17.76 32.27
CA SER A 294 14.58 18.91 31.57
C SER A 294 14.95 18.85 30.09
N PHE A 295 14.34 19.73 29.29
CA PHE A 295 14.66 19.88 27.89
C PHE A 295 14.97 21.32 27.54
N SER A 296 15.90 21.47 26.61
CA SER A 296 16.01 22.67 25.81
C SER A 296 15.33 22.46 24.47
N ALA A 297 14.66 23.47 23.94
CA ALA A 297 14.03 23.41 22.62
C ALA A 297 14.29 24.66 21.76
N GLY A 298 14.49 24.43 20.47
CA GLY A 298 14.60 25.47 19.45
C GLY A 298 13.48 25.35 18.43
N VAL A 299 12.84 26.48 18.08
CA VAL A 299 11.70 26.50 17.16
C VAL A 299 12.08 27.18 15.85
N ALA A 300 11.71 26.57 14.72
CA ALA A 300 11.79 27.15 13.39
C ALA A 300 10.39 27.19 12.76
N ARG A 301 10.02 28.34 12.20
CA ARG A 301 8.78 28.48 11.42
C ARG A 301 9.08 28.21 9.95
N LEU A 302 8.24 27.39 9.29
CA LEU A 302 8.35 27.17 7.85
C LEU A 302 8.07 28.48 7.10
N ALA A 303 8.99 28.85 6.21
CA ALA A 303 8.82 29.96 5.29
C ALA A 303 8.74 29.46 3.83
N PRO A 304 8.10 30.21 2.93
CA PRO A 304 8.06 29.87 1.51
C PRO A 304 9.46 29.66 0.94
N GLY A 305 9.66 28.54 0.24
CA GLY A 305 10.94 28.18 -0.38
C GLY A 305 11.96 27.49 0.53
N TYR A 306 11.67 27.31 1.82
CA TYR A 306 12.56 26.58 2.74
C TYR A 306 12.69 25.11 2.34
N GLN A 307 13.93 24.62 2.38
CA GLN A 307 14.23 23.19 2.35
C GLN A 307 14.27 22.65 3.79
N PRO A 308 14.11 21.32 3.99
CA PRO A 308 14.23 20.71 5.32
C PRO A 308 15.53 21.06 6.04
N SER A 309 16.64 21.22 5.30
CA SER A 309 17.93 21.65 5.85
C SER A 309 17.89 23.04 6.47
N ASP A 310 17.06 23.95 5.96
CA ASP A 310 16.96 25.33 6.45
C ASP A 310 16.19 25.36 7.77
N LEU A 311 15.09 24.61 7.86
CA LEU A 311 14.33 24.40 9.09
C LEU A 311 15.18 23.77 10.19
N LEU A 312 15.93 22.70 9.86
CA LEU A 312 16.83 22.05 10.80
C LEU A 312 17.90 23.00 11.32
N LYS A 313 18.59 23.72 10.42
CA LYS A 313 19.63 24.68 10.79
C LYS A 313 19.09 25.80 11.68
N GLN A 314 17.91 26.30 11.38
CA GLN A 314 17.28 27.33 12.19
C GLN A 314 16.91 26.79 13.59
N ALA A 315 16.24 25.64 13.66
CA ALA A 315 15.84 25.06 14.94
C ALA A 315 17.06 24.68 15.80
N ASP A 316 18.13 24.19 15.18
CA ASP A 316 19.43 23.94 15.85
C ASP A 316 20.05 25.21 16.42
N GLY A 317 20.08 26.29 15.63
CA GLY A 317 20.55 27.58 16.10
C GLY A 317 19.78 28.10 17.32
N GLU A 318 18.45 27.95 17.32
CA GLU A 318 17.60 28.35 18.43
C GLU A 318 17.76 27.43 19.66
N LEU A 319 17.91 26.11 19.44
CA LEU A 319 18.17 25.14 20.52
C LEU A 319 19.49 25.45 21.21
N TYR A 320 20.51 25.81 20.44
CA TYR A 320 21.79 26.24 20.98
C TYR A 320 21.66 27.49 21.86
N GLN A 321 20.82 28.46 21.48
CA GLN A 321 20.55 29.62 22.34
C GLN A 321 19.82 29.24 23.63
N ALA A 322 18.83 28.34 23.56
CA ALA A 322 18.14 27.82 24.75
C ALA A 322 19.14 27.20 25.76
N LYS A 323 20.06 26.36 25.27
CA LYS A 323 21.11 25.75 26.08
C LYS A 323 22.04 26.81 26.70
N ARG A 324 22.46 27.82 25.92
CA ARG A 324 23.32 28.91 26.42
C ARG A 324 22.64 29.83 27.43
N ALA A 325 21.33 30.01 27.32
CA ALA A 325 20.55 30.85 28.23
C ALA A 325 20.24 30.16 29.57
N GLY A 326 20.74 28.94 29.80
CA GLY A 326 20.61 28.24 31.08
C GLY A 326 19.76 26.98 31.04
N LYS A 327 19.46 26.44 29.84
CA LYS A 327 18.70 25.19 29.63
C LYS A 327 17.26 25.26 30.14
N ASP A 328 16.51 24.17 30.03
CA ASP A 328 15.12 24.03 30.51
C ASP A 328 14.18 25.13 29.99
N ARG A 329 14.23 25.39 28.67
CA ARG A 329 13.49 26.49 28.03
C ARG A 329 13.36 26.32 26.53
N VAL A 330 12.50 27.14 25.94
CA VAL A 330 12.27 27.19 24.50
C VAL A 330 12.67 28.54 23.91
N HIS A 331 13.33 28.54 22.76
CA HIS A 331 13.81 29.73 22.06
C HIS A 331 13.32 29.82 20.60
N HIS A 332 13.06 31.03 20.11
CA HIS A 332 12.63 31.33 18.74
C HIS A 332 12.99 32.76 18.33
N ARG A 333 13.51 32.94 17.10
CA ARG A 333 13.80 34.26 16.48
C ARG A 333 14.61 35.18 17.40
N GLY A 334 15.63 34.63 18.08
CA GLY A 334 16.50 35.44 18.94
C GLY A 334 15.92 35.84 20.30
N GLY A 335 14.75 35.29 20.70
CA GLY A 335 14.13 35.51 22.00
C GLY A 335 13.59 34.24 22.66
N MET A 336 13.42 34.29 23.98
CA MET A 336 12.83 33.21 24.76
C MET A 336 11.31 33.17 24.54
N ILE A 337 10.78 31.99 24.21
CA ILE A 337 9.34 31.78 24.08
C ILE A 337 8.73 31.55 25.46
N CYS A 338 9.34 30.66 26.23
CA CYS A 338 8.86 30.18 27.52
C CYS A 338 9.98 29.40 28.23
N GLY A 339 9.97 29.35 29.57
CA GLY A 339 11.06 28.87 30.41
C GLY A 339 10.96 29.36 31.85
#